data_AF-A0A2V8YTY0-F1
#
_entry.id   AF-A0A2V8YTY0-F1
#
_cell.length_a   1.000
_cell.length_b   1.000
_cell.length_c   1.000
_cell.angle_alpha   90.00
_cell.angle_beta   90.00
_cell.angle_gamma   90.00
#
_symmetry.space_group_name_H-M   'P 1'
#
loop_
_entity.id
_entity.type
_entity.pdbx_description
1 polymer ?
#
loop_
_entity_poly.entity_id
_entity_poly.type
_entity_poly.pdbx_seq_one_letter_code
_entity_poly.pdbx_strand_id
1 'polypeptide(L)' 'MVVLAGPDGYLLVDHPEPAANPAIQKALDGMEKRPVRFLLNTHWHYDHVGG' A
#
# COMPACT_ATOMS: atom_id res chain seq x y z
N MET A 1 -5.91 -2.55 3.89
CA MET A 1 -4.48 -2.36 3.56
C MET A 1 -3.60 -2.90 4.67
N VAL A 2 -2.59 -3.70 4.30
CA VAL A 2 -1.49 -4.14 5.16
C VAL A 2 -0.16 -3.90 4.44
N VAL A 3 0.89 -3.54 5.17
CA VAL A 3 2.26 -3.46 4.65
C VAL A 3 3.07 -4.64 5.18
N LEU A 4 3.63 -5.45 4.29
CA LEU A 4 4.60 -6.48 4.61
C LEU A 4 5.99 -6.02 4.20
N ALA A 5 6.93 -5.96 5.16
CA ALA A 5 8.29 -5.46 4.94
C ALA A 5 9.29 -6.61 4.81
N GLY A 6 9.98 -6.67 3.67
CA GLY A 6 11.06 -7.60 3.40
C GLY A 6 12.35 -6.89 2.98
N PRO A 7 13.46 -7.63 2.79
CA PRO A 7 14.74 -7.07 2.35
C PRO A 7 14.67 -6.43 0.96
N ASP A 8 13.77 -6.91 0.09
CA ASP A 8 13.61 -6.40 -1.28
C ASP A 8 12.69 -5.18 -1.40
N GLY A 9 11.93 -4.88 -0.35
CA GLY A 9 10.97 -3.78 -0.32
C GLY A 9 9.65 -4.12 0.39
N TYR A 10 8.63 -3.32 0.08
CA TYR A 10 7.29 -3.47 0.62
C TYR A 10 6.35 -4.20 -0.34
N LEU A 11 5.54 -5.11 0.23
CA LEU A 11 4.32 -5.63 -0.38
C LEU A 11 3.13 -4.97 0.32
N LEU A 12 2.31 -4.26 -0.45
CA LEU A 12 1.02 -3.75 -0.03
C LEU A 12 -0.06 -4.79 -0.36
N VAL A 13 -0.91 -5.12 0.62
CA VAL A 13 -2.09 -5.97 0.41
C VAL A 13 -3.33 -5.12 0.63
N ASP A 14 -4.10 -4.95 -0.44
CA ASP A 14 -5.20 -4.02 -0.64
C ASP A 14 -4.81 -2.55 -0.55
N HIS A 15 -5.54 -1.72 -1.29
CA HIS A 15 -5.47 -0.27 -1.19
C HIS A 15 -6.89 0.32 -1.09
N PRO A 16 -7.20 1.12 -0.05
CA PRO A 16 -8.50 1.77 0.10
C PRO A 16 -8.71 2.83 -0.99
N GLU A 17 -9.85 3.51 -0.95
CA GLU A 17 -10.29 4.45 -1.98
C GLU A 17 -9.24 5.55 -2.27
N PRO A 18 -9.19 6.11 -3.50
CA PRO A 18 -8.16 7.08 -3.90
C PRO A 18 -8.00 8.31 -2.99
N ALA A 19 -9.05 8.66 -2.24
CA ALA A 19 -9.02 9.73 -1.26
C ALA A 19 -8.05 9.48 -0.09
N ALA A 20 -7.69 8.23 0.17
CA ALA A 20 -6.76 7.84 1.22
C ALA A 20 -5.28 7.94 0.82
N ASN A 21 -4.97 8.10 -0.48
CA ASN A 21 -3.59 8.13 -1.00
C ASN A 21 -2.68 9.12 -0.24
N PRO A 22 -3.09 10.35 0.11
CA PRO A 22 -2.26 11.26 0.88
C PRO A 22 -1.89 10.72 2.28
N ALA A 23 -2.83 10.04 2.94
CA ALA A 23 -2.59 9.46 4.27
C ALA A 23 -1.67 8.23 4.19
N ILE A 24 -1.84 7.42 3.15
CA ILE A 24 -1.03 6.23 2.90
C ILE A 24 0.40 6.61 2.54
N GLN A 25 0.58 7.58 1.64
CA GLN A 25 1.92 8.08 1.31
C GLN A 25 2.61 8.66 2.56
N LYS A 26 1.88 9.43 3.38
CA LYS A 26 2.42 9.94 4.65
C LYS A 26 2.84 8.82 5.62
N ALA A 27 2.07 7.74 5.68
CA ALA A 27 2.42 6.58 6.51
C ALA A 27 3.68 5.88 5.97
N LEU A 28 3.77 5.67 4.65
CA LEU A 28 4.95 5.08 4.00
C LEU A 28 6.20 5.94 4.15
N ASP A 29 6.06 7.27 4.06
CA ASP A 29 7.16 8.24 4.25
C ASP A 29 7.72 8.21 5.69
N GLY A 30 6.90 7.79 6.66
CA GLY A 30 7.29 7.60 8.06
C GLY A 30 7.95 6.24 8.34
N MET A 31 7.94 5.32 7.38
CA MET A 31 8.61 4.02 7.48
C MET A 31 10.04 4.10 6.94
N GLU A 32 10.80 3.01 7.07
CA GLU A 32 12.12 2.91 6.44
C GLU A 32 12.01 3.14 4.93
N LYS A 33 12.96 3.87 4.33
CA LYS A 33 12.93 4.13 2.89
C LYS A 33 13.24 2.85 2.11
N ARG A 34 12.18 2.17 1.67
CA ARG A 34 12.23 0.98 0.81
C ARG A 34 11.24 1.13 -0.34
N PRO A 35 11.50 0.56 -1.53
CA PRO A 35 10.55 0.62 -2.63
C PRO A 35 9.30 -0.21 -2.33
N VAL A 36 8.13 0.27 -2.72
CA VAL A 36 6.93 -0.57 -2.88
C VAL A 36 7.16 -1.43 -4.12
N ARG A 37 7.28 -2.75 -3.94
CA ARG A 37 7.55 -3.70 -5.03
C ARG A 37 6.28 -4.21 -5.67
N PHE A 38 5.26 -4.41 -4.84
CA PHE A 38 3.98 -4.94 -5.25
C PHE A 38 2.86 -4.26 -4.48
N LEU A 39 1.75 -4.03 -5.19
CA LEU A 39 0.44 -3.78 -4.63
C LEU A 39 -0.48 -4.89 -5.14
N LEU A 40 -1.05 -5.66 -4.20
CA LEU A 40 -1.94 -6.78 -4.49
C LEU A 40 -3.34 -6.45 -4.00
N ASN A 41 -4.30 -6.40 -4.92
CA ASN A 41 -5.71 -6.30 -4.57
C ASN A 41 -6.26 -7.71 -4.32
N THR A 42 -6.80 -7.96 -3.13
CA THR A 42 -7.35 -9.29 -2.78
C THR A 42 -8.56 -9.65 -3.63
N HIS A 43 -9.33 -8.65 -4.03
CA HIS A 43 -10.49 -8.76 -4.93
C HIS A 43 -10.81 -7.40 -5.57
N TRP A 44 -11.90 -7.33 -6.35
CA TRP A 44 -12.23 -6.21 -7.23
C TRP A 44 -13.20 -5.19 -6.63
N HIS A 45 -13.51 -5.27 -5.33
CA HIS A 45 -14.35 -4.25 -4.70
C HIS A 45 -13.62 -2.92 -4.56
N TYR A 46 -14.41 -1.84 -4.57
CA TYR A 46 -13.91 -0.47 -4.69
C TYR A 46 -13.00 -0.04 -3.52
N ASP A 47 -13.21 -0.61 -2.33
CA ASP A 47 -12.45 -0.38 -1.10
C ASP A 47 -11.12 -1.16 -1.05
N HIS A 48 -10.81 -1.94 -2.09
CA HIS A 48 -9.58 -2.73 -2.19
C HIS A 48 -8.68 -2.32 -3.37
N VAL A 49 -9.16 -1.46 -4.27
CA VAL A 49 -8.52 -1.17 -5.58
C VAL A 49 -8.18 0.31 -5.81
N GLY A 50 -8.12 1.14 -4.77
CA GLY A 50 -7.98 2.60 -4.94
C GLY A 50 -6.59 3.12 -5.30
N GLY A 51 -5.56 2.25 -5.25
CA GLY A 51 -4.25 2.48 -5.88
C GLY A 51 -3.18 3.07 -5.00
#